data_AF-A0A942CCH1-F1
#
_entry.id   AF-A0A942CCH1-F1
#
_cell.length_a   1.000
_cell.length_b   1.000
_cell.length_c   1.000
_cell.angle_alpha   90.00
_cell.angle_beta   90.00
_cell.angle_gamma   90.00
#
_symmetry.space_group_name_H-M   'P 1'
#
loop_
_entity.id
_entity.type
_entity.pdbx_description
1 polymer ?
#
loop_
_entity_poly.entity_id
_entity_poly.type
_entity_poly.pdbx_seq_one_letter_code
_entity_poly.pdbx_strand_id
1 'polypeptide(L)'
;MASESNDRVWLNAIDTSDEPNTTHSTWGGIPLVTGDKIEIEVLPDGESDPPSEISRTSESPNNLLSDDELARQLFASVHTCDQALSQVLERAKDIESEHEFRKLTLAVANIVVELDRQLISPTLRRHPDLLPLAEDLKLR
;
A
#
# COMPACT_ATOMS: atom_id res chain seq x y z
N MET A 1 -2.69 20.76 -32.30
CA MET A 1 -3.05 20.31 -30.94
C MET A 1 -1.74 20.23 -30.18
N ALA A 2 -1.50 21.17 -29.26
CA ALA A 2 -0.27 21.18 -28.48
C ALA A 2 -0.34 20.05 -27.45
N SER A 3 0.71 19.23 -27.42
CA SER A 3 0.99 18.29 -26.34
C SER A 3 0.99 19.07 -25.03
N GLU A 4 0.12 18.74 -24.08
CA GLU A 4 0.30 19.15 -22.68
C GLU A 4 1.65 18.58 -22.26
N SER A 5 2.67 19.44 -22.13
CA SER A 5 3.98 18.99 -21.65
C SER A 5 3.80 18.63 -20.17
N ASN A 6 4.25 17.43 -19.82
CA ASN A 6 4.20 16.85 -18.46
C ASN A 6 5.27 17.46 -17.54
N ASP A 7 5.79 18.64 -17.86
CA ASP A 7 6.95 19.23 -17.18
C ASP A 7 6.47 20.04 -15.96
N ARG A 8 5.99 19.36 -14.91
CA ARG A 8 5.60 19.99 -13.64
C ARG A 8 6.26 19.27 -12.47
N VAL A 9 6.63 20.02 -11.43
CA VAL A 9 7.19 19.46 -10.17
C VAL A 9 6.13 19.41 -9.10
N TRP A 10 5.71 18.23 -8.66
CA TRP A 10 4.89 18.12 -7.45
C TRP A 10 5.73 17.68 -6.26
N LEU A 11 5.37 18.16 -5.07
CA LEU A 11 5.84 17.61 -3.81
C LEU A 11 4.69 16.81 -3.19
N ASN A 12 4.93 15.56 -2.82
CA ASN A 12 3.96 14.69 -2.16
C ASN A 12 4.54 14.22 -0.83
N ALA A 13 3.93 14.63 0.27
CA ALA A 13 4.24 14.15 1.60
C ALA A 13 3.26 13.04 1.98
N ILE A 14 3.80 11.91 2.44
CA ILE A 14 3.02 10.76 2.91
C ILE A 14 3.23 10.66 4.42
N ASP A 15 2.20 10.98 5.19
CA ASP A 15 2.19 10.77 6.63
C ASP A 15 1.62 9.38 6.94
N THR A 16 2.43 8.56 7.62
CA THR A 16 2.12 7.19 8.02
C THR A 16 2.00 7.04 9.55
N SER A 17 1.90 8.14 10.30
CA SER A 17 1.86 8.10 11.77
C SER A 17 0.59 7.46 12.35
N ASP A 18 -0.47 7.35 11.55
CA ASP A 18 -1.78 6.77 11.92
C ASP A 18 -2.06 5.46 11.14
N GLU A 19 -1.07 4.54 11.13
CA GLU A 19 -1.25 3.23 10.50
C GLU A 19 -2.52 2.52 11.01
N PRO A 20 -3.31 1.87 10.14
CA PRO A 20 -3.03 1.50 8.74
C PRO A 20 -3.40 2.59 7.71
N ASN A 21 -3.79 3.78 8.15
CA ASN A 21 -4.16 4.88 7.27
C ASN A 21 -2.97 5.80 6.98
N THR A 22 -3.00 6.43 5.81
CA THR A 22 -2.02 7.44 5.43
C THR A 22 -2.71 8.71 4.97
N THR A 23 -2.07 9.85 5.23
CA THR A 23 -2.47 11.13 4.68
C THR A 23 -1.47 11.54 3.60
N HIS A 24 -1.97 11.78 2.39
CA HIS A 24 -1.19 12.30 1.28
C HIS A 24 -1.46 13.78 1.14
N SER A 25 -0.42 14.60 1.26
CA SER A 25 -0.47 16.03 1.05
C SER A 25 0.33 16.39 -0.20
N THR A 26 -0.34 16.97 -1.19
CA THR A 26 0.28 17.33 -2.48
C THR A 26 0.36 18.84 -2.61
N TRP A 27 1.56 19.35 -2.91
CA TRP A 27 1.79 20.71 -3.38
C TRP A 27 1.98 20.68 -4.89
N GLY A 28 1.01 21.28 -5.60
CA GLY A 28 0.94 21.30 -7.04
C GLY A 28 2.09 22.05 -7.69
N GLY A 29 2.47 21.60 -8.89
CA GLY A 29 3.71 22.04 -9.51
C GLY A 29 3.66 23.30 -10.35
N ILE A 30 4.77 24.01 -10.29
CA ILE A 30 5.12 25.09 -11.23
C ILE A 30 5.54 24.44 -12.56
N PRO A 31 5.07 24.95 -13.71
CA PRO A 31 5.54 24.47 -15.01
C PRO A 31 7.03 24.73 -15.17
N LEU A 32 7.76 23.73 -15.67
CA LEU A 32 9.17 23.81 -15.98
C LEU A 32 9.39 24.01 -17.48
N VAL A 33 10.50 24.65 -17.82
CA VAL A 33 11.05 24.69 -19.17
C VAL A 33 12.46 24.10 -19.20
N THR A 34 12.88 23.64 -20.38
CA THR A 34 14.24 23.10 -20.58
C THR A 34 15.30 24.11 -20.13
N GLY A 35 16.14 23.71 -19.17
CA GLY A 35 17.18 24.56 -18.58
C GLY A 35 16.88 25.00 -17.16
N ASP A 36 15.65 24.81 -16.67
CA ASP A 36 15.29 25.07 -15.28
C ASP A 36 16.02 24.12 -14.32
N LYS A 37 16.27 24.61 -13.11
CA LYS A 37 16.86 23.85 -12.00
C LYS A 37 15.90 23.89 -10.83
N ILE A 38 15.72 22.74 -10.19
CA ILE A 38 14.93 22.59 -8.98
C ILE A 38 15.89 22.41 -7.81
N GLU A 39 15.71 23.19 -6.77
CA GLU A 39 16.41 23.03 -5.50
C GLU A 39 15.37 22.74 -4.41
N ILE A 40 15.64 21.74 -3.59
CA ILE A 40 14.79 21.34 -2.47
C ILE A 40 15.62 21.54 -1.21
N GLU A 41 15.14 22.38 -0.31
CA GLU A 41 15.77 22.65 0.98
C GLU A 41 14.78 22.35 2.11
N VAL A 42 15.26 21.73 3.17
CA VAL A 42 14.49 21.52 4.40
C VAL A 42 14.74 22.70 5.32
N LEU A 43 13.73 23.53 5.51
CA LEU A 43 13.81 24.71 6.37
C LEU A 43 13.53 24.34 7.85
N PRO A 44 13.99 25.15 8.82
CA PRO A 44 13.57 25.02 10.21
C PRO A 44 12.05 25.15 10.38
N ASP A 45 11.51 24.60 11.47
CA ASP A 45 10.08 24.64 11.77
C ASP A 45 9.51 26.08 11.68
N GLY A 46 8.41 26.23 10.94
CA GLY A 46 7.76 27.51 10.69
C GLY A 46 6.43 27.34 9.95
N GLU A 47 5.73 28.45 9.71
CA GLU A 47 4.54 28.43 8.85
C GLU A 47 4.93 28.03 7.42
N SER A 48 4.28 26.99 6.90
CA SER A 48 4.41 26.55 5.52
C SER A 48 3.16 26.88 4.72
N ASP A 49 3.31 27.01 3.40
CA ASP A 49 2.15 27.04 2.51
C ASP A 49 1.32 25.76 2.68
N PRO A 50 -0.02 25.85 2.75
CA PRO A 50 -0.86 24.66 2.83
C PRO A 50 -0.78 23.85 1.53
N PRO A 51 -0.93 22.52 1.59
CA PRO A 51 -0.97 21.68 0.40
C PRO A 51 -2.16 22.07 -0.49
N SER A 52 -1.97 21.92 -1.79
CA SER A 52 -3.03 22.14 -2.79
C SER A 52 -4.10 21.04 -2.76
N GLU A 53 -3.73 19.83 -2.33
CA GLU A 53 -4.64 18.70 -2.20
C GLU A 53 -4.24 17.86 -0.98
N ILE A 54 -5.24 17.43 -0.23
CA ILE A 54 -5.08 16.47 0.87
C ILE A 54 -6.01 15.31 0.57
N SER A 55 -5.49 14.08 0.60
CA SER A 55 -6.30 12.87 0.52
C SER A 55 -5.93 11.90 1.63
N ARG A 56 -6.93 11.20 2.17
CA ARG A 56 -6.76 10.21 3.23
C ARG A 56 -7.20 8.85 2.77
N THR A 57 -6.43 7.83 3.08
CA THR A 57 -6.79 6.47 2.68
C THR A 57 -8.01 5.93 3.42
N SER A 58 -8.35 6.47 4.58
CA SER A 58 -9.60 6.18 5.31
C SER A 58 -10.85 6.63 4.55
N GLU A 59 -10.72 7.63 3.69
CA GLU A 59 -11.79 8.19 2.85
C GLU A 59 -11.84 7.52 1.46
N SER A 60 -10.97 6.54 1.20
CA SER A 60 -10.90 5.87 -0.09
C SER A 60 -12.22 5.15 -0.43
N PRO A 61 -12.81 5.35 -1.61
CA PRO A 61 -14.02 4.64 -2.04
C PRO A 61 -13.80 3.13 -2.21
N ASN A 62 -12.54 2.69 -2.25
CA ASN A 62 -12.16 1.29 -2.39
C ASN A 62 -12.04 0.57 -1.04
N ASN A 63 -12.32 1.23 0.09
CA ASN A 63 -12.31 0.60 1.40
C ASN A 63 -13.43 -0.45 1.49
N LEU A 64 -13.07 -1.63 1.98
CA LEU A 64 -13.93 -2.81 1.92
C LEU A 64 -14.63 -3.06 3.25
N LEU A 65 -15.79 -3.75 3.15
CA LEU A 65 -16.59 -4.31 4.24
C LEU A 65 -17.00 -3.30 5.31
N SER A 66 -18.27 -2.94 5.40
CA SER A 66 -18.75 -2.09 6.50
C SER A 66 -18.94 -2.83 7.83
N ASP A 67 -19.01 -4.16 7.78
CA ASP A 67 -19.33 -5.02 8.91
C ASP A 67 -18.05 -5.64 9.52
N ASP A 68 -17.90 -5.53 10.83
CA ASP A 68 -16.71 -5.99 11.58
C ASP A 68 -16.58 -7.52 11.58
N GLU A 69 -17.69 -8.25 11.72
CA GLU A 69 -17.66 -9.71 11.74
C GLU A 69 -17.22 -10.27 10.38
N LEU A 70 -17.72 -9.70 9.29
CA LEU A 70 -17.28 -10.05 7.94
C LEU A 70 -15.81 -9.71 7.70
N ALA A 71 -15.31 -8.59 8.23
CA ALA A 71 -13.90 -8.21 8.13
C ALA A 71 -12.99 -9.23 8.85
N ARG A 72 -13.36 -9.65 10.06
CA ARG A 72 -12.66 -10.71 10.80
C ARG A 72 -12.68 -12.05 10.06
N GLN A 73 -13.83 -12.43 9.50
CA GLN A 73 -13.96 -13.65 8.70
C GLN A 73 -13.11 -13.61 7.43
N LEU A 74 -13.01 -12.46 6.78
CA LEU A 74 -12.12 -12.26 5.64
C LEU A 74 -10.66 -12.50 6.05
N PHE A 75 -10.18 -11.90 7.14
CA PHE A 75 -8.80 -12.10 7.61
C PHE A 75 -8.51 -13.57 7.96
N ALA A 76 -9.43 -14.26 8.64
CA ALA A 76 -9.29 -15.69 8.91
C ALA A 76 -9.20 -16.53 7.61
N SER A 77 -9.98 -16.16 6.59
CA SER A 77 -9.98 -16.84 5.28
C SER A 77 -8.69 -16.61 4.52
N VAL A 78 -8.18 -15.37 4.51
CA VAL A 78 -6.90 -15.01 3.89
C VAL A 78 -5.74 -15.74 4.59
N HIS A 79 -5.73 -15.75 5.92
CA HIS A 79 -4.73 -16.51 6.70
C HIS A 79 -4.74 -18.00 6.36
N THR A 80 -5.92 -18.61 6.24
CA THR A 80 -6.04 -20.02 5.85
C THR A 80 -5.49 -20.26 4.44
N CYS A 81 -5.72 -19.34 3.51
CA CYS A 81 -5.18 -19.41 2.15
C CYS A 81 -3.65 -19.32 2.15
N ASP A 82 -3.08 -18.36 2.88
CA ASP A 82 -1.63 -18.19 3.01
C ASP A 82 -0.96 -19.43 3.63
N GLN A 83 -1.54 -19.99 4.68
CA GLN A 83 -1.07 -21.24 5.27
C GLN A 83 -1.08 -22.40 4.28
N ALA A 84 -2.14 -22.53 3.48
CA ALA A 84 -2.24 -23.58 2.47
C ALA A 84 -1.17 -23.44 1.37
N LEU A 85 -0.92 -22.21 0.91
CA LEU A 85 0.14 -21.92 -0.08
C LEU A 85 1.53 -22.18 0.50
N SER A 86 1.77 -21.76 1.75
CA SER A 86 3.02 -22.01 2.46
C SER A 86 3.31 -23.51 2.63
N GLN A 87 2.29 -24.32 2.93
CA GLN A 87 2.46 -25.79 3.00
C GLN A 87 2.84 -26.41 1.65
N VAL A 88 2.34 -25.86 0.53
CA VAL A 88 2.72 -26.30 -0.81
C VAL A 88 4.19 -25.94 -1.08
N LEU A 89 4.62 -24.73 -0.72
CA LEU A 89 6.03 -24.33 -0.85
C LEU A 89 6.96 -25.22 -0.03
N GLU A 90 6.64 -25.48 1.23
CA GLU A 90 7.46 -26.34 2.09
C GLU A 90 7.62 -27.75 1.50
N ARG A 91 6.56 -28.33 0.92
CA ARG A 91 6.65 -29.63 0.24
C ARG A 91 7.45 -29.57 -1.05
N ALA A 92 7.29 -28.49 -1.83
CA ALA A 92 7.99 -28.33 -3.10
C ALA A 92 9.51 -28.20 -2.91
N LYS A 93 9.96 -27.65 -1.79
CA LYS A 93 11.37 -27.42 -1.47
C LYS A 93 12.25 -28.67 -1.59
N ASP A 94 11.73 -29.83 -1.18
CA ASP A 94 12.46 -31.11 -1.19
C ASP A 94 12.21 -31.96 -2.45
N ILE A 95 11.24 -31.57 -3.29
CA ILE A 95 10.79 -32.34 -4.45
C ILE A 95 11.25 -31.69 -5.76
N GLU A 96 11.11 -30.38 -5.86
CA GLU A 96 11.34 -29.62 -7.09
C GLU A 96 12.81 -29.23 -7.25
N SER A 97 13.23 -29.02 -8.50
CA SER A 97 14.51 -28.37 -8.77
C SER A 97 14.52 -26.94 -8.22
N GLU A 98 15.69 -26.43 -7.85
CA GLU A 98 15.83 -25.06 -7.31
C GLU A 98 15.20 -24.00 -8.22
N HIS A 99 15.31 -24.17 -9.54
CA HIS A 99 14.73 -23.24 -10.51
C HIS A 99 13.20 -23.22 -10.47
N GLU A 100 12.56 -24.39 -10.43
CA GLU A 100 11.10 -24.49 -10.35
C GLU A 100 10.58 -24.03 -8.99
N PHE A 101 11.28 -24.38 -7.90
CA PHE A 101 10.95 -23.90 -6.56
C PHE A 101 10.98 -22.36 -6.46
N ARG A 102 11.97 -21.70 -7.08
CA ARG A 102 12.04 -20.22 -7.13
C ARG A 102 10.85 -19.62 -7.90
N LYS A 103 10.47 -20.19 -9.05
CA LYS A 103 9.29 -19.72 -9.80
C LYS A 103 8.01 -19.86 -8.98
N LEU A 104 7.83 -21.00 -8.31
CA LEU A 104 6.67 -21.25 -7.46
C LEU A 104 6.62 -20.25 -6.29
N THR A 105 7.76 -20.01 -5.64
CA THR A 105 7.89 -19.03 -4.56
C THR A 105 7.48 -17.63 -5.03
N LEU A 106 7.96 -17.20 -6.20
CA LEU A 106 7.58 -15.91 -6.79
C LEU A 106 6.09 -15.84 -7.11
N ALA A 107 5.50 -16.92 -7.65
CA ALA A 107 4.08 -16.97 -7.96
C ALA A 107 3.22 -16.86 -6.69
N VAL A 108 3.58 -17.58 -5.62
CA VAL A 108 2.90 -17.49 -4.32
C VAL A 108 3.05 -16.10 -3.71
N ALA A 109 4.26 -15.53 -3.73
CA ALA A 109 4.50 -14.18 -3.23
C ALA A 109 3.63 -13.13 -3.95
N ASN A 110 3.49 -13.23 -5.26
CA ASN A 110 2.61 -12.34 -6.03
C ASN A 110 1.14 -12.45 -5.60
N ILE A 111 0.66 -13.65 -5.28
CA ILE A 111 -0.70 -13.86 -4.78
C ILE A 111 -0.86 -13.18 -3.41
N VAL A 112 0.08 -13.40 -2.48
CA VAL A 112 0.02 -12.81 -1.14
C VAL A 112 0.02 -11.28 -1.21
N VAL A 113 0.88 -10.69 -2.06
CA VAL A 113 0.92 -9.23 -2.29
C VAL A 113 -0.42 -8.72 -2.83
N GLU A 114 -1.05 -9.45 -3.77
CA GLU A 114 -2.34 -9.02 -4.32
C GLU A 114 -3.48 -9.17 -3.30
N LEU A 115 -3.44 -10.19 -2.43
CA LEU A 115 -4.39 -10.34 -1.32
C LEU A 115 -4.25 -9.18 -0.32
N ASP A 116 -3.02 -8.75 0.00
CA ASP A 116 -2.83 -7.56 0.83
C ASP A 116 -3.41 -6.32 0.17
N ARG A 117 -2.99 -6.04 -1.07
CA ARG A 117 -3.38 -4.84 -1.80
C ARG A 117 -4.90 -4.73 -2.00
N GLN A 118 -5.56 -5.84 -2.31
CA GLN A 118 -6.97 -5.83 -2.70
C GLN A 118 -7.92 -6.12 -1.55
N LEU A 119 -7.50 -6.87 -0.53
CA LEU A 119 -8.40 -7.34 0.53
C LEU A 119 -7.97 -6.84 1.90
N ILE A 120 -6.73 -7.09 2.33
CA ILE A 120 -6.29 -6.82 3.72
C ILE A 120 -6.22 -5.31 3.95
N SER A 121 -5.37 -4.61 3.20
CA SER A 121 -5.13 -3.19 3.38
C SER A 121 -6.42 -2.34 3.25
N PRO A 122 -7.28 -2.51 2.22
CA PRO A 122 -8.53 -1.76 2.14
C PRO A 122 -9.53 -2.03 3.27
N THR A 123 -9.51 -3.25 3.84
CA THR A 123 -10.35 -3.61 4.99
C THR A 123 -9.80 -3.00 6.28
N LEU A 124 -8.48 -3.11 6.51
CA LEU A 124 -7.81 -2.52 7.68
C LEU A 124 -7.97 -1.00 7.75
N ARG A 125 -7.94 -0.31 6.60
CA ARG A 125 -8.18 1.14 6.57
C ARG A 125 -9.56 1.54 7.08
N ARG A 126 -10.56 0.66 6.90
CA ARG A 126 -11.93 0.87 7.40
C ARG A 126 -12.12 0.41 8.85
N HIS A 127 -11.41 -0.63 9.25
CA HIS A 127 -11.43 -1.21 10.59
C HIS A 127 -10.02 -1.21 11.19
N PRO A 128 -9.46 -0.04 11.53
CA PRO A 128 -8.09 0.08 12.01
C PRO A 128 -7.88 -0.63 13.36
N ASP A 129 -8.94 -0.82 14.13
CA ASP A 129 -8.96 -1.59 15.37
C ASP A 129 -8.69 -3.09 15.18
N LEU A 130 -8.79 -3.60 13.94
CA LEU A 130 -8.42 -4.97 13.59
C LEU A 130 -6.94 -5.15 13.26
N LEU A 131 -6.12 -4.09 13.28
CA LEU A 131 -4.69 -4.19 13.01
C LEU A 131 -3.97 -5.23 13.91
N PRO A 132 -4.19 -5.26 15.24
CA PRO A 132 -3.56 -6.28 16.09
C PRO A 132 -3.95 -7.71 15.70
N LEU A 133 -5.20 -7.93 15.26
CA LEU A 133 -5.65 -9.24 14.78
C LEU A 133 -4.92 -9.62 13.47
N ALA A 134 -4.73 -8.68 12.55
CA ALA A 134 -4.02 -8.93 11.31
C ALA A 134 -2.53 -9.27 11.55
N GLU A 135 -1.89 -8.59 12.51
CA GLU A 135 -0.52 -8.88 12.96
C GLU A 135 -0.40 -10.27 13.59
N ASP A 136 -1.34 -10.64 14.48
CA ASP A 136 -1.39 -11.97 15.08
C ASP A 136 -1.53 -13.08 14.03
N LEU A 137 -2.27 -12.81 12.95
CA LEU A 137 -2.44 -13.72 11.81
C LEU A 137 -1.30 -13.63 10.78
N LYS A 138 -0.28 -12.80 11.01
CA LYS A 138 0.87 -12.58 10.10
C LYS A 138 0.45 -12.12 8.70
N LEU A 139 -0.62 -11.33 8.64
CA LEU A 139 -1.09 -10.70 7.41
C LEU A 139 -0.46 -9.31 7.19
N ARG A 140 0.29 -8.83 8.18
CA ARG A 140 1.00 -7.55 8.23
C ARG A 140 2.34 -7.72 8.93
#